data_AF-A0A0R2A3T6-F1
#
_entry.id   AF-A0A0R2A3T6-F1
#
_cell.length_a   1.000
_cell.length_b   1.000
_cell.length_c   1.000
_cell.angle_alpha   90.00
_cell.angle_beta   90.00
_cell.angle_gamma   90.00
#
_symmetry.space_group_name_H-M   'P 1'
#
loop_
_entity.id
_entity.type
_entity.pdbx_description
1 polymer ?
#
loop_
_entity_poly.entity_id
_entity_poly.type
_entity_poly.pdbx_seq_one_letter_code
_entity_poly.pdbx_strand_id
1 'polypeptide(L)'
;MAIDISKSGWGSDLNNFIETNSISDTGWTNSGITMLNGFKMDSINPLSYRILTFGTVKMVCINGYISGGTIAANGKVNVAQFPDVVIKAYGLPTIGGANVKSATGLFQLNTDGTLDLVLYNGDSLDAGSGTWVNMLMITSKQ
;
A
#
# COMPACT_ATOMS: atom_id res chain seq x y z
N MET A 1 -6.56 21.99 43.53
CA MET A 1 -7.64 22.27 42.57
C MET A 1 -7.13 21.83 41.21
N ALA A 2 -7.60 20.68 40.70
CA ALA A 2 -7.18 20.23 39.37
C ALA A 2 -7.96 21.06 38.35
N ILE A 3 -7.25 21.76 37.48
CA ILE A 3 -7.88 22.51 36.39
C ILE A 3 -8.31 21.47 35.35
N ASP A 4 -9.63 21.27 35.25
CA ASP A 4 -10.24 20.44 34.22
C ASP A 4 -10.24 21.21 32.89
N ILE A 5 -9.17 21.03 32.12
CA ILE A 5 -8.95 21.70 30.84
C ILE A 5 -9.94 21.25 29.75
N SER A 6 -10.68 20.15 29.95
CA SER A 6 -11.60 19.58 28.96
C SER A 6 -12.84 20.44 28.68
N LYS A 7 -13.11 21.46 29.51
CA LYS A 7 -14.32 22.31 29.43
C LYS A 7 -14.05 23.75 28.96
N SER A 8 -12.81 24.08 28.62
CA SER A 8 -12.45 25.40 28.10
C SER A 8 -12.35 25.37 26.57
N GLY A 9 -12.69 26.47 25.89
CA GLY A 9 -12.50 26.58 24.43
C GLY A 9 -11.05 26.30 24.00
N TRP A 10 -10.10 26.57 24.90
CA TRP A 10 -8.69 26.25 24.73
C TRP A 10 -8.40 24.74 24.69
N GLY A 11 -9.14 23.94 25.45
CA GLY A 11 -9.03 22.47 25.45
C GLY A 11 -9.55 21.86 24.15
N SER A 12 -10.66 22.36 23.63
CA SER A 12 -11.17 21.96 22.31
C SER A 12 -10.25 22.39 21.18
N ASP A 13 -9.67 23.60 21.25
CA ASP A 13 -8.73 24.09 20.24
C ASP A 13 -7.42 23.30 20.24
N LEU A 14 -6.92 22.94 21.43
CA LEU A 14 -5.75 22.10 21.59
C LEU A 14 -6.00 20.67 21.07
N ASN A 15 -7.16 20.08 21.38
CA ASN A 15 -7.52 18.76 20.86
C ASN A 15 -7.67 18.78 19.33
N ASN A 16 -8.32 19.80 18.77
CA ASN A 16 -8.40 19.99 17.32
C ASN A 16 -7.02 20.17 16.68
N PHE A 17 -6.13 20.92 17.33
CA PHE A 17 -4.76 21.10 16.87
C PHE A 17 -3.99 19.77 16.87
N ILE A 18 -4.08 18.99 17.95
CA ILE A 18 -3.42 17.68 18.03
C ILE A 18 -4.03 16.72 17.01
N GLU A 19 -5.35 16.65 16.85
CA GLU A 19 -6.00 15.79 15.87
C GLU A 19 -5.64 16.16 14.42
N THR A 20 -5.50 17.46 14.14
CA THR A 20 -5.14 17.95 12.79
C THR A 20 -3.66 17.77 12.47
N ASN A 21 -2.78 17.80 13.48
CA ASN A 21 -1.32 17.82 13.31
C ASN A 21 -0.60 16.55 13.81
N SER A 22 -1.31 15.63 14.45
CA SER A 22 -0.74 14.35 14.89
C SER A 22 -0.55 13.41 13.71
N ILE A 23 0.54 12.65 13.78
CA ILE A 23 0.88 11.62 12.82
C ILE A 23 0.46 10.29 13.44
N SER A 24 -0.44 9.55 12.79
CA SER A 24 -0.70 8.15 13.14
C SER A 24 0.05 7.24 12.17
N ASP A 25 0.75 6.22 12.66
CA ASP A 25 1.37 5.16 11.85
C ASP A 25 0.83 3.80 12.31
N THR A 26 0.31 2.98 11.39
CA THR A 26 -0.13 1.61 11.70
C THR A 26 1.04 0.65 11.96
N GLY A 27 2.27 1.05 11.63
CA GLY A 27 3.40 0.16 11.49
C GLY A 27 3.31 -0.69 10.23
N TRP A 28 4.42 -1.33 9.87
CA TRP A 28 4.46 -2.30 8.77
C TRP A 28 3.76 -3.60 9.17
N THR A 29 2.85 -4.07 8.33
CA THR A 29 2.16 -5.35 8.50
C THR A 29 1.90 -6.03 7.17
N ASN A 30 1.85 -7.35 7.18
CA ASN A 30 1.39 -8.19 6.06
C ASN A 30 0.00 -8.80 6.33
N SER A 31 -0.63 -8.44 7.44
CA SER A 31 -1.92 -9.01 7.86
C SER A 31 -3.02 -8.67 6.85
N GLY A 32 -3.78 -9.70 6.45
CA GLY A 32 -4.90 -9.59 5.52
C GLY A 32 -4.53 -9.51 4.04
N ILE A 33 -3.23 -9.54 3.69
CA ILE A 33 -2.82 -9.63 2.28
C ILE A 33 -2.95 -11.09 1.82
N THR A 34 -3.66 -11.31 0.71
CA THR A 34 -3.78 -12.64 0.08
C THR A 34 -3.02 -12.65 -1.24
N MET A 35 -2.05 -13.53 -1.40
CA MET A 35 -1.34 -13.69 -2.68
C MET A 35 -2.21 -14.46 -3.69
N LEU A 36 -2.13 -14.09 -4.96
CA LEU A 36 -2.97 -14.62 -6.04
C LEU A 36 -2.11 -15.27 -7.14
N ASN A 37 -2.74 -16.07 -8.01
CA ASN A 37 -2.15 -16.56 -9.26
C ASN A 37 -0.75 -17.22 -9.12
N GLY A 38 -0.54 -17.96 -8.03
CA GLY A 38 0.71 -18.68 -7.77
C GLY A 38 1.85 -17.81 -7.21
N PHE A 39 1.63 -16.50 -7.03
CA PHE A 39 2.58 -15.63 -6.37
C PHE A 39 2.68 -15.94 -4.87
N LYS A 40 3.84 -15.63 -4.31
CA LYS A 40 4.20 -15.87 -2.90
C LYS A 40 4.99 -14.68 -2.37
N MET A 41 4.81 -14.41 -1.08
CA MET A 41 5.67 -13.47 -0.37
C MET A 41 7.03 -14.11 -0.10
N ASP A 42 8.07 -13.28 -0.13
CA ASP A 42 9.38 -13.65 0.39
C ASP A 42 9.35 -13.87 1.91
N SER A 43 10.21 -14.76 2.40
CA SER A 43 10.31 -15.04 3.84
C SER A 43 11.13 -13.99 4.61
N ILE A 44 12.02 -13.27 3.92
CA ILE A 44 12.89 -12.26 4.51
C ILE A 44 12.28 -10.86 4.34
N ASN A 45 11.75 -10.57 3.16
CA ASN A 45 11.18 -9.28 2.77
C ASN A 45 9.71 -9.45 2.32
N PRO A 46 8.81 -9.86 3.23
CA PRO A 46 7.43 -10.13 2.86
C PRO A 46 6.74 -8.87 2.34
N LEU A 47 5.85 -9.03 1.36
CA LEU A 47 4.97 -7.95 0.94
C LEU A 47 4.19 -7.42 2.14
N SER A 48 4.38 -6.15 2.45
CA SER A 48 3.86 -5.49 3.63
C SER A 48 3.35 -4.11 3.27
N TYR A 49 2.42 -3.59 4.06
CA TYR A 49 1.97 -2.21 3.97
C TYR A 49 2.02 -1.50 5.31
N ARG A 50 2.00 -0.17 5.26
CA ARG A 50 1.68 0.70 6.40
C ARG A 50 0.85 1.88 5.93
N ILE A 51 0.09 2.45 6.86
CA ILE A 51 -0.76 3.62 6.61
C ILE A 51 -0.33 4.72 7.57
N LEU A 52 0.07 5.86 7.01
CA LEU A 52 0.36 7.07 7.75
C LEU A 52 -0.82 8.04 7.57
N THR A 53 -1.27 8.65 8.65
CA THR A 53 -2.32 9.70 8.60
C THR A 53 -1.76 10.98 9.20
N PHE A 54 -1.97 12.09 8.49
CA PHE A 54 -1.58 13.44 8.86
C PHE A 54 -2.78 14.36 8.60
N GLY A 55 -3.60 14.62 9.62
CA GLY A 55 -4.87 15.32 9.43
C GLY A 55 -5.77 14.60 8.40
N THR A 56 -6.09 15.27 7.29
CA THR A 56 -6.92 14.70 6.20
C THR A 56 -6.12 13.90 5.17
N VAL A 57 -4.79 13.92 5.24
CA VAL A 57 -3.91 13.21 4.32
C VAL A 57 -3.66 11.79 4.83
N LYS A 58 -3.84 10.82 3.95
CA LYS A 58 -3.44 9.44 4.17
C LYS A 58 -2.38 9.03 3.16
N MET A 59 -1.31 8.43 3.66
CA MET A 59 -0.29 7.80 2.85
C MET A 59 -0.34 6.30 3.07
N VAL A 60 -0.44 5.53 1.99
CA VAL A 60 -0.28 4.08 2.02
C VAL A 60 1.07 3.75 1.40
N CYS A 61 1.94 3.11 2.16
CA CYS A 61 3.20 2.58 1.67
C CYS A 61 3.06 1.07 1.50
N ILE A 62 3.49 0.53 0.36
CA ILE A 62 3.57 -0.91 0.11
C ILE A 62 5.01 -1.24 -0.27
N ASN A 63 5.60 -2.24 0.36
CA ASN A 63 6.96 -2.68 0.08
C ASN A 63 7.10 -4.19 0.29
N GLY A 64 7.92 -4.84 -0.54
CA GLY A 64 8.38 -6.20 -0.32
C GLY A 64 8.75 -6.91 -1.60
N TYR A 65 9.19 -8.15 -1.48
CA TYR A 65 9.54 -9.01 -2.60
C TYR A 65 8.49 -10.10 -2.79
N ILE A 66 8.08 -10.33 -4.04
CA ILE A 66 7.16 -11.40 -4.44
C ILE A 66 7.78 -12.27 -5.53
N SER A 67 7.45 -13.57 -5.53
CA SER A 67 7.97 -14.56 -6.50
C SER A 67 6.93 -15.65 -6.80
N GLY A 68 7.25 -16.64 -7.65
CA GLY A 68 6.45 -17.86 -7.81
C GLY A 68 5.47 -17.84 -8.99
N GLY A 69 4.91 -16.68 -9.34
CA GLY A 69 3.94 -16.54 -10.42
C GLY A 69 4.56 -16.46 -11.81
N THR A 70 3.76 -16.69 -12.85
CA THR A 70 4.16 -16.50 -14.25
C THR A 70 3.37 -15.37 -14.89
N ILE A 71 4.02 -14.60 -15.76
CA ILE A 71 3.37 -13.57 -16.57
C ILE A 71 3.86 -13.72 -18.00
N ALA A 72 2.91 -13.91 -18.91
CA ALA A 72 3.20 -13.92 -20.34
C ALA A 72 3.72 -12.55 -20.82
N ALA A 73 4.38 -12.53 -21.98
CA ALA A 73 4.91 -11.31 -22.58
C ALA A 73 3.81 -10.23 -22.74
N ASN A 74 4.09 -9.00 -22.28
CA ASN A 74 3.13 -7.88 -22.24
C ASN A 74 1.83 -8.19 -21.45
N GLY A 75 1.91 -9.15 -20.52
CA GLY A 75 0.77 -9.61 -19.74
C GLY A 75 0.45 -8.73 -18.54
N LYS A 76 -0.80 -8.86 -18.09
CA LYS A 76 -1.30 -8.30 -16.83
C LYS A 76 -1.81 -9.46 -15.96
N VAL A 77 -1.44 -9.47 -14.69
CA VAL A 77 -1.96 -10.44 -13.72
C VAL A 77 -2.18 -9.80 -12.35
N ASN A 78 -3.22 -10.23 -11.64
CA ASN A 78 -3.39 -9.87 -10.23
C ASN A 78 -2.39 -10.68 -9.39
N VAL A 79 -1.55 -10.02 -8.61
CA VAL A 79 -0.52 -10.66 -7.77
C VAL A 79 -0.95 -10.79 -6.31
N ALA A 80 -1.77 -9.87 -5.81
CA ALA A 80 -2.21 -9.87 -4.42
C ALA A 80 -3.55 -9.14 -4.24
N GLN A 81 -4.26 -9.45 -3.16
CA GLN A 81 -5.43 -8.75 -2.67
C GLN A 81 -5.10 -8.12 -1.32
N PHE A 82 -5.30 -6.81 -1.20
CA PHE A 82 -5.13 -6.07 0.04
C PHE A 82 -6.43 -6.01 0.85
N PRO A 83 -6.34 -5.89 2.19
CA PRO A 83 -7.51 -5.80 3.06
C PRO A 83 -8.23 -4.44 2.94
N ASP A 84 -9.52 -4.42 3.30
CA ASP A 84 -10.39 -3.24 3.28
C ASP A 84 -9.81 -1.98 3.92
N VAL A 85 -8.97 -2.13 4.95
CA VAL A 85 -8.34 -0.98 5.62
C VAL A 85 -7.46 -0.17 4.66
N VAL A 86 -6.80 -0.84 3.70
CA VAL A 86 -6.01 -0.20 2.65
C VAL A 86 -6.93 0.49 1.66
N ILE A 87 -7.99 -0.20 1.21
CA ILE A 87 -9.00 0.33 0.28
C ILE A 87 -9.61 1.63 0.80
N LYS A 88 -10.05 1.62 2.06
CA LYS A 88 -10.61 2.78 2.76
C LYS A 88 -9.61 3.91 3.01
N ALA A 89 -8.30 3.62 2.92
CA ALA A 89 -7.26 4.60 3.15
C ALA A 89 -6.89 5.39 1.89
N TYR A 90 -6.90 4.79 0.69
CA TYR A 90 -6.48 5.51 -0.53
C TYR A 90 -7.67 6.00 -1.39
N GLY A 91 -8.80 5.27 -1.43
CA GLY A 91 -10.08 5.71 -2.02
C GLY A 91 -10.16 5.90 -3.56
N LEU A 92 -9.06 5.81 -4.31
CA LEU A 92 -8.99 5.97 -5.78
C LEU A 92 -7.98 5.01 -6.43
N PRO A 93 -8.22 4.49 -7.65
CA PRO A 93 -7.26 3.58 -8.29
C PRO A 93 -5.90 4.29 -8.46
N THR A 94 -4.81 3.63 -8.06
CA THR A 94 -3.48 4.25 -8.02
C THR A 94 -2.44 3.41 -8.77
N ILE A 95 -1.54 4.07 -9.48
CA ILE A 95 -0.46 3.44 -10.26
C ILE A 95 0.87 3.69 -9.54
N GLY A 96 1.66 2.64 -9.34
CA GLY A 96 3.01 2.69 -8.79
C GLY A 96 4.03 2.04 -9.74
N GLY A 97 5.30 2.43 -9.62
CA GLY A 97 6.37 1.82 -10.41
C GLY A 97 6.66 0.38 -9.96
N ALA A 98 6.89 -0.53 -10.91
CA ALA A 98 7.50 -1.83 -10.63
C ALA A 98 8.90 -1.85 -11.22
N ASN A 99 9.91 -2.14 -10.42
CA ASN A 99 11.24 -2.49 -10.93
C ASN A 99 11.38 -4.01 -10.81
N VAL A 100 11.11 -4.71 -11.92
CA VAL A 100 11.32 -6.16 -12.00
C VAL A 100 12.77 -6.38 -12.42
N LYS A 101 13.44 -7.37 -11.81
CA LYS A 101 14.87 -7.66 -12.09
C LYS A 101 15.13 -8.05 -13.55
N SER A 102 14.11 -8.54 -14.26
CA SER A 102 14.19 -9.05 -15.64
C SER A 102 13.18 -8.39 -16.60
N ALA A 103 12.42 -7.38 -16.17
CA ALA A 103 11.33 -6.81 -16.95
C ALA A 103 11.04 -5.34 -16.59
N THR A 104 10.60 -4.55 -17.57
CA THR A 104 10.00 -3.24 -17.31
C THR A 104 8.53 -3.45 -17.03
N GLY A 105 8.07 -3.12 -15.82
CA GLY A 105 6.67 -3.32 -15.44
C GLY A 105 6.12 -2.17 -14.60
N LEU A 106 4.82 -2.20 -14.34
CA LEU A 106 4.15 -1.30 -13.41
C LEU A 106 3.28 -2.10 -12.46
N PHE A 107 3.18 -1.61 -11.22
CA PHE A 107 2.21 -2.10 -10.26
C PHE A 107 1.00 -1.18 -10.24
N GLN A 108 -0.20 -1.74 -10.27
CA GLN A 108 -1.43 -0.97 -10.16
C GLN A 108 -2.27 -1.52 -9.02
N LEU A 109 -2.64 -0.66 -8.06
CA LEU A 109 -3.60 -1.02 -7.02
C LEU A 109 -4.98 -0.51 -7.46
N ASN A 110 -5.89 -1.45 -7.70
CA ASN A 110 -7.26 -1.16 -8.09
C ASN A 110 -8.14 -0.86 -6.87
N THR A 111 -9.28 -0.20 -7.09
CA THR A 111 -10.25 0.21 -6.06
C THR A 111 -10.87 -0.93 -5.28
N ASP A 112 -10.77 -2.17 -5.78
CA ASP A 112 -11.21 -3.39 -5.08
C ASP A 112 -10.10 -3.98 -4.19
N GLY A 113 -8.92 -3.36 -4.15
CA GLY A 113 -7.75 -3.81 -3.39
C GLY A 113 -6.88 -4.84 -4.11
N THR A 114 -7.19 -5.20 -5.36
CA THR A 114 -6.32 -6.04 -6.17
C THR A 114 -5.08 -5.27 -6.62
N LEU A 115 -3.91 -5.87 -6.44
CA LEU A 115 -2.64 -5.39 -6.95
C LEU A 115 -2.33 -6.14 -8.24
N ASP A 116 -2.18 -5.41 -9.33
CA ASP A 116 -1.80 -5.93 -10.64
C ASP A 116 -0.31 -5.71 -10.90
N LEU A 117 0.33 -6.68 -11.54
CA LEU A 117 1.61 -6.50 -12.20
C LEU A 117 1.38 -6.53 -13.71
N VAL A 118 1.77 -5.44 -14.37
CA VAL A 118 1.74 -5.29 -15.84
C VAL A 118 3.17 -5.27 -16.35
N LEU A 119 3.49 -6.14 -17.31
CA LEU A 119 4.78 -6.14 -18.00
C LEU A 119 4.65 -5.46 -19.36
N TYR A 120 5.73 -4.85 -19.85
CA TYR A 120 5.78 -4.16 -21.15
C TYR A 120 6.96 -4.67 -21.99
N ASN A 121 7.02 -4.24 -23.25
CA ASN A 121 8.15 -4.43 -24.18
C ASN A 121 8.58 -5.88 -24.45
N GLY A 122 7.64 -6.83 -24.36
CA GLY A 122 7.90 -8.25 -24.62
C GLY A 122 8.53 -9.00 -23.45
N ASP A 123 8.67 -8.34 -22.29
CA ASP A 123 9.22 -8.97 -21.10
C ASP A 123 8.22 -9.96 -20.47
N SER A 124 8.74 -11.05 -19.92
CA SER A 124 7.99 -12.07 -19.19
C SER A 124 8.54 -12.27 -17.78
N LEU A 125 7.75 -12.91 -16.92
CA LEU A 125 8.19 -13.36 -15.60
C LEU A 125 7.98 -14.87 -15.49
N ASP A 126 9.06 -15.60 -15.22
CA ASP A 126 9.02 -17.04 -14.99
C ASP A 126 8.74 -17.37 -13.52
N ALA A 127 8.22 -18.56 -13.24
CA ALA A 127 7.81 -19.00 -11.90
C ALA A 127 8.92 -18.95 -10.83
N GLY A 128 10.20 -18.98 -11.23
CA GLY A 128 11.35 -18.85 -10.31
C GLY A 128 11.83 -17.42 -10.09
N SER A 129 11.31 -16.48 -10.89
CA SER A 129 11.69 -15.08 -10.83
C SER A 129 10.78 -14.33 -9.86
N GLY A 130 11.26 -13.17 -9.42
CA GLY A 130 10.49 -12.31 -8.55
C GLY A 130 10.80 -10.85 -8.79
N THR A 131 10.05 -10.01 -8.09
CA THR A 131 10.10 -8.57 -8.27
C THR A 131 9.92 -7.86 -6.95
N TRP A 132 10.57 -6.70 -6.84
CA TRP A 132 10.35 -5.78 -5.75
C TRP A 132 9.11 -4.95 -6.03
N VAL A 133 8.19 -4.95 -5.06
CA VAL A 133 7.08 -4.03 -4.97
C VAL A 133 7.54 -2.84 -4.14
N ASN A 134 7.39 -1.63 -4.67
CA ASN A 134 7.61 -0.40 -3.91
C ASN A 134 6.65 0.67 -4.40
N MET A 135 5.61 0.92 -3.62
CA MET A 135 4.56 1.87 -3.97
C MET A 135 4.32 2.83 -2.81
N LEU A 136 4.15 4.10 -3.15
CA LEU A 136 3.65 5.13 -2.25
C LEU A 136 2.40 5.74 -2.88
N MET A 137 1.32 5.73 -2.12
CA MET A 137 0.05 6.33 -2.52
C MET A 137 -0.26 7.42 -1.51
N ILE A 138 -0.60 8.60 -2.00
CA ILE A 138 -0.96 9.75 -1.16
C ILE A 138 -2.36 10.17 -1.58
N THR A 139 -3.26 10.25 -0.62
CA THR A 139 -4.59 10.79 -0.82
C THR A 139 -4.88 11.85 0.22
N SER A 140 -5.64 12.86 -0.17
CA SER A 140 -6.24 13.84 0.74
C SER A 140 -7.73 13.76 0.53
N LYS A 141 -8.52 13.65 1.60
CA LYS A 141 -9.95 13.94 1.48
C LYS A 141 -10.08 15.43 1.11
N GLN A 142 -10.65 15.70 -0.07
CA GLN A 142 -11.17 17.03 -0.41
C GLN A 142 -12.44 17.30 0.39
#